data_AF-H8KN85-F1
#
_entry.id   AF-H8KN85-F1
#
_cell.length_a   1.000
_cell.length_b   1.000
_cell.length_c   1.000
_cell.angle_alpha   90.00
_cell.angle_beta   90.00
_cell.angle_gamma   90.00
#
_symmetry.space_group_name_H-M   'P 1'
#
loop_
_entity.id
_entity.type
_entity.pdbx_description
1 polymer ?
#
loop_
_entity_poly.entity_id
_entity_poly.type
_entity_poly.pdbx_seq_one_letter_code
_entity_poly.pdbx_strand_id
1 'polypeptide(L)'
;MEHLTYSLKIPDHLKFEDIIDNKNKGARFVFFECIFPRPFFRPAVRISKIYYLQPGEMAVKFSRKYNVVNLLIGWWGLPFGPEYTYRAIKSNLEGIDITDDIYANITEESFQKKKVTITKIENIFMHPDKDSAKEMTKCFKKFIAQNGTFKDIPIFALYTDTETPYFVIGLNTIDIGKAEELRKLIYKYFYKENRFDLIDINDETEFSEKLKKQGLHINCQH
;
A
#
# COMPACT_ATOMS: atom_id res chain seq x y z
N MET A 1 12.10 -14.08 -3.38
CA MET A 1 11.60 -12.77 -3.86
C MET A 1 12.63 -12.19 -4.81
N GLU A 2 12.23 -11.87 -6.04
CA GLU A 2 13.11 -11.17 -6.98
C GLU A 2 13.39 -9.76 -6.43
N HIS A 3 14.68 -9.41 -6.27
CA HIS A 3 15.06 -8.08 -5.82
C HIS A 3 14.80 -7.05 -6.93
N LEU A 4 13.80 -6.19 -6.72
CA LEU A 4 13.44 -5.17 -7.70
C LEU A 4 14.42 -4.00 -7.61
N THR A 5 15.12 -3.75 -8.72
CA THR A 5 16.05 -2.62 -8.84
C THR A 5 15.38 -1.47 -9.58
N TYR A 6 15.32 -0.31 -8.93
CA TYR A 6 14.74 0.90 -9.48
C TYR A 6 15.79 1.97 -9.76
N SER A 7 15.58 2.74 -10.82
CA SER A 7 16.39 3.93 -11.12
C SER A 7 15.83 5.15 -10.40
N LEU A 8 16.69 5.87 -9.71
CA LEU A 8 16.38 7.10 -9.00
C LEU A 8 16.62 8.33 -9.88
N LYS A 9 15.81 9.36 -9.68
CA LYS A 9 15.97 10.68 -10.26
C LYS A 9 16.03 11.70 -9.13
N ILE A 10 17.27 11.97 -8.72
CA ILE A 10 17.63 12.92 -7.67
C ILE A 10 18.32 14.13 -8.34
N PRO A 11 18.01 15.37 -7.93
CA PRO A 11 18.72 16.56 -8.38
C PRO A 11 20.24 16.48 -8.13
N ASP A 12 21.06 16.84 -9.11
CA ASP A 12 22.52 16.66 -9.07
C ASP A 12 23.25 17.50 -8.00
N HIS A 13 22.60 18.53 -7.46
CA HIS A 13 23.18 19.41 -6.45
C HIS A 13 23.02 18.88 -5.01
N LEU A 14 22.20 17.86 -4.80
CA LEU A 14 21.97 17.30 -3.47
C LEU A 14 23.04 16.26 -3.15
N LYS A 15 23.48 16.22 -1.89
CA LYS A 15 24.35 15.17 -1.34
C LYS A 15 23.52 14.08 -0.67
N PHE A 16 24.17 12.96 -0.35
CA PHE A 16 23.50 11.86 0.34
C PHE A 16 22.99 12.28 1.72
N GLU A 17 23.77 13.09 2.44
CA GLU A 17 23.40 13.63 3.75
C GLU A 17 22.13 14.48 3.68
N ASP A 18 22.01 15.32 2.65
CA ASP A 18 20.82 16.15 2.43
C ASP A 18 19.55 15.28 2.26
N ILE A 19 19.66 14.14 1.59
CA ILE A 19 18.53 13.22 1.38
C ILE A 19 18.08 12.61 2.71
N ILE A 20 19.04 12.21 3.55
CA ILE A 20 18.75 11.61 4.86
C ILE A 20 18.17 12.67 5.82
N ASP A 21 18.75 13.86 5.88
CA ASP A 21 18.29 14.96 6.73
C ASP A 21 16.88 15.43 6.36
N ASN A 22 16.56 15.40 5.07
CA ASN A 22 15.25 15.82 4.58
C ASN A 22 14.15 14.77 4.78
N LYS A 23 14.49 13.54 5.20
CA LYS A 23 13.50 12.48 5.52
C LYS A 23 12.46 12.99 6.52
N ASN A 24 12.92 13.52 7.65
CA ASN A 24 12.06 14.01 8.73
C ASN A 24 11.40 15.37 8.41
N LYS A 25 11.85 16.04 7.34
CA LYS A 25 11.28 17.31 6.87
C LYS A 25 10.14 17.09 5.85
N GLY A 26 9.82 15.83 5.51
CA GLY A 26 8.75 15.50 4.57
C GLY A 26 9.20 15.39 3.11
N ALA A 27 10.48 15.09 2.86
CA ALA A 27 10.91 14.66 1.54
C ALA A 27 10.29 13.31 1.18
N ARG A 28 9.98 13.12 -0.11
CA ARG A 28 9.28 11.93 -0.60
C ARG A 28 9.96 11.33 -1.81
N PHE A 29 9.81 10.03 -1.97
CA PHE A 29 10.14 9.31 -3.19
C PHE A 29 8.86 8.81 -3.83
N VAL A 30 8.61 9.21 -5.08
CA VAL A 30 7.39 8.83 -5.80
C VAL A 30 7.70 8.29 -7.18
N PHE A 31 6.87 7.39 -7.70
CA PHE A 31 6.86 7.03 -9.10
C PHE A 31 5.50 7.29 -9.75
N PHE A 32 5.48 7.26 -11.07
CA PHE A 32 4.28 7.48 -11.87
C PHE A 32 4.01 6.28 -12.77
N GLU A 33 2.75 5.90 -12.88
CA GLU A 33 2.30 4.83 -13.75
C GLU A 33 2.15 5.31 -15.19
N CYS A 34 2.57 4.45 -16.11
CA CYS A 34 2.41 4.59 -17.54
C CYS A 34 1.65 3.36 -18.06
N ILE A 35 0.46 3.59 -18.59
CA ILE A 35 -0.44 2.55 -19.05
C ILE A 35 -0.16 2.25 -20.52
N PHE A 36 0.16 1.00 -20.81
CA PHE A 36 0.28 0.49 -22.17
C PHE A 36 -0.91 -0.42 -22.47
N PRO A 37 -1.84 0.01 -23.35
CA PRO A 37 -3.00 -0.77 -23.69
C PRO A 37 -2.58 -2.10 -24.33
N ARG A 38 -3.34 -3.15 -24.01
CA ARG A 38 -3.25 -4.44 -24.69
C ARG A 38 -4.66 -4.79 -25.16
N PRO A 39 -4.93 -4.84 -26.47
CA PRO A 39 -6.23 -5.27 -26.96
C PRO A 39 -6.58 -6.64 -26.37
N PHE A 40 -7.81 -6.80 -25.88
CA PHE A 40 -8.34 -8.06 -25.30
C PHE A 40 -7.73 -8.52 -23.96
N PHE A 41 -6.76 -7.80 -23.39
CA PHE A 41 -6.12 -8.17 -22.12
C PHE A 41 -6.08 -6.99 -21.14
N ARG A 42 -5.71 -7.27 -19.89
CA ARG A 42 -5.41 -6.20 -18.93
C ARG A 42 -4.22 -5.38 -19.45
N PRO A 43 -4.28 -4.03 -19.40
CA PRO A 43 -3.17 -3.17 -19.82
C PRO A 43 -1.87 -3.50 -19.06
N ALA A 44 -0.71 -3.30 -19.69
CA ALA A 44 0.53 -3.31 -18.93
C ALA A 44 0.63 -2.01 -18.15
N VAL A 45 0.93 -2.11 -16.86
CA VAL A 45 1.37 -0.96 -16.07
C VAL A 45 2.89 -0.98 -16.05
N ARG A 46 3.52 0.09 -16.55
CA ARG A 46 4.95 0.33 -16.34
C ARG A 46 5.08 1.51 -15.40
N ILE A 47 6.12 1.50 -14.57
CA ILE A 47 6.41 2.61 -13.69
C ILE A 47 7.52 3.49 -14.27
N SER A 48 7.51 4.77 -13.91
CA SER A 48 8.62 5.67 -14.20
C SER A 48 9.85 5.35 -13.35
N LYS A 49 10.95 6.07 -13.61
CA LYS A 49 12.00 6.25 -12.58
C LYS A 49 11.37 6.81 -11.31
N ILE A 50 11.96 6.52 -10.15
CA ILE A 50 11.53 7.08 -8.88
C ILE A 50 12.08 8.50 -8.77
N TYR A 51 11.20 9.47 -8.56
CA TYR A 51 11.55 10.89 -8.41
C TYR A 51 11.69 11.19 -6.93
N TYR A 52 12.80 11.84 -6.57
CA TYR A 52 12.93 12.50 -5.29
C TYR A 52 12.19 13.84 -5.34
N LEU A 53 11.30 14.06 -4.37
CA LEU A 53 10.61 15.32 -4.13
C LEU A 53 11.17 15.95 -2.86
N GLN A 54 11.63 17.19 -2.99
CA GLN A 54 12.04 17.97 -1.82
C GLN A 54 10.85 18.25 -0.90
N PRO A 55 11.08 18.58 0.39
CA PRO A 55 10.02 19.02 1.29
C PRO A 55 9.12 20.09 0.67
N GLY A 56 7.82 19.81 0.59
CA GLY A 56 6.82 20.72 0.00
C GLY A 56 6.79 20.76 -1.54
N GLU A 57 7.64 20.00 -2.25
CA GLU A 57 7.61 19.93 -3.70
C GLU A 57 6.39 19.13 -4.21
N MET A 58 5.69 19.69 -5.19
CA MET A 58 4.50 19.07 -5.77
C MET A 58 4.86 18.07 -6.88
N ALA A 59 4.34 16.84 -6.77
CA ALA A 59 4.54 15.77 -7.75
C ALA A 59 3.98 16.09 -9.16
N VAL A 60 2.95 16.94 -9.23
CA VAL A 60 2.24 17.33 -10.47
C VAL A 60 3.19 17.81 -11.57
N LYS A 61 4.28 18.50 -11.19
CA LYS A 61 5.31 18.98 -12.13
C LYS A 61 5.96 17.84 -12.92
N PHE A 62 6.12 16.68 -12.29
CA PHE A 62 6.75 15.50 -12.90
C PHE A 62 5.74 14.57 -13.55
N SER A 63 4.51 14.53 -13.03
CA SER A 63 3.46 13.62 -13.50
C SER A 63 2.82 14.01 -14.82
N ARG A 64 2.78 15.31 -15.14
CA ARG A 64 2.09 15.86 -16.33
C ARG A 64 2.40 15.10 -17.62
N LYS A 65 3.67 14.79 -17.88
CA LYS A 65 4.06 14.06 -19.11
C LYS A 65 3.50 12.64 -19.16
N TYR A 66 3.44 11.95 -18.03
CA TYR A 66 2.91 10.58 -17.97
C TYR A 66 1.39 10.59 -18.09
N ASN A 67 0.72 11.58 -17.49
CA ASN A 67 -0.73 11.72 -17.62
C ASN A 67 -1.15 12.06 -19.05
N VAL A 68 -0.40 12.89 -19.76
CA VAL A 68 -0.63 13.15 -21.19
C VAL A 68 -0.47 11.86 -22.00
N VAL A 69 0.57 11.08 -21.74
CA VAL A 69 0.77 9.78 -22.41
C VAL A 69 -0.38 8.81 -22.10
N ASN A 70 -0.79 8.69 -20.83
CA ASN A 70 -1.89 7.82 -20.41
C ASN A 70 -3.22 8.24 -21.06
N LEU A 71 -3.52 9.54 -21.14
CA LEU A 71 -4.72 10.05 -21.81
C LEU A 71 -4.73 9.71 -23.30
N LEU A 72 -3.59 9.86 -23.98
CA LEU A 72 -3.50 9.62 -25.42
C LEU A 72 -3.51 8.14 -25.78
N ILE A 73 -2.89 7.28 -24.95
CA ILE A 73 -2.60 5.88 -25.30
C ILE A 73 -3.45 4.89 -24.48
N GLY A 74 -3.77 5.18 -23.22
CA GLY A 74 -4.34 4.19 -22.30
C GLY A 74 -5.77 3.73 -22.64
N TRP A 75 -6.57 4.59 -23.28
CA TRP A 75 -7.95 4.30 -23.68
C TRP A 75 -8.10 3.33 -24.88
N TRP A 76 -7.04 3.08 -25.66
CA TRP A 76 -7.11 2.18 -26.83
C TRP A 76 -7.20 0.68 -26.47
N GLY A 77 -7.21 0.32 -25.19
CA GLY A 77 -7.29 -1.08 -24.70
C GLY A 77 -8.70 -1.49 -24.25
N LEU A 78 -9.70 -1.45 -25.12
CA LEU A 78 -11.08 -1.82 -24.76
C LEU A 78 -11.20 -3.29 -24.27
N PRO A 79 -12.09 -3.58 -23.29
CA PRO A 79 -12.97 -2.66 -22.55
C PRO A 79 -12.31 -1.98 -21.33
N PHE A 80 -11.14 -2.43 -20.90
CA PHE A 80 -10.55 -2.06 -19.61
C PHE A 80 -9.76 -0.73 -19.64
N GLY A 81 -9.25 -0.33 -20.81
CA GLY A 81 -8.35 0.81 -20.99
C GLY A 81 -8.81 2.10 -20.32
N PRO A 82 -10.05 2.57 -20.52
CA PRO A 82 -10.55 3.81 -19.90
C PRO A 82 -10.49 3.78 -18.37
N GLU A 83 -10.88 2.67 -17.73
CA GLU A 83 -10.87 2.55 -16.27
C GLU A 83 -9.43 2.63 -15.71
N TYR A 84 -8.51 1.85 -16.29
CA TYR A 84 -7.11 1.84 -15.86
C TYR A 84 -6.43 3.19 -16.10
N THR A 85 -6.76 3.85 -17.21
CA THR A 85 -6.26 5.18 -17.55
C THR A 85 -6.69 6.21 -16.51
N TYR A 86 -7.97 6.22 -16.15
CA TYR A 86 -8.50 7.11 -15.12
C TYR A 86 -7.81 6.88 -13.76
N ARG A 87 -7.69 5.61 -13.34
CA ARG A 87 -7.00 5.25 -12.08
C ARG A 87 -5.56 5.73 -12.09
N ALA A 88 -4.80 5.45 -13.15
CA ALA A 88 -3.39 5.85 -13.26
C ALA A 88 -3.22 7.37 -13.24
N ILE A 89 -4.07 8.12 -13.96
CA ILE A 89 -4.03 9.59 -13.95
C ILE A 89 -4.26 10.13 -12.53
N LYS A 90 -5.26 9.57 -11.82
CA LYS A 90 -5.59 9.96 -10.45
C LYS A 90 -4.43 9.68 -9.50
N SER A 91 -3.87 8.47 -9.52
CA SER A 91 -2.72 8.11 -8.69
C SER A 91 -1.49 8.98 -8.99
N ASN A 92 -1.28 9.31 -10.26
CA ASN A 92 -0.18 10.16 -10.70
C ASN A 92 -0.29 11.63 -10.28
N LEU A 93 -1.46 12.12 -9.83
CA LEU A 93 -1.59 13.52 -9.39
C LEU A 93 -0.65 13.82 -8.22
N GLU A 94 -0.60 12.92 -7.24
CA GLU A 94 0.29 13.00 -6.08
C GLU A 94 1.55 12.14 -6.24
N GLY A 95 1.55 11.24 -7.22
CA GLY A 95 2.57 10.20 -7.37
C GLY A 95 2.34 9.07 -6.37
N ILE A 96 2.79 7.87 -6.72
CA ILE A 96 2.69 6.73 -5.81
C ILE A 96 3.91 6.78 -4.89
N ASP A 97 3.63 6.93 -3.60
CA ASP A 97 4.63 7.07 -2.55
C ASP A 97 5.31 5.72 -2.25
N ILE A 98 6.64 5.70 -2.32
CA ILE A 98 7.51 4.56 -1.97
C ILE A 98 8.62 5.01 -1.01
N THR A 99 8.40 6.11 -0.29
CA THR A 99 9.41 6.81 0.52
C THR A 99 10.04 5.92 1.57
N ASP A 100 9.23 5.20 2.34
CA ASP A 100 9.72 4.36 3.43
C ASP A 100 10.58 3.20 2.92
N ASP A 101 10.15 2.53 1.85
CA ASP A 101 10.91 1.44 1.24
C ASP A 101 12.24 1.96 0.69
N ILE A 102 12.26 3.14 0.06
CA ILE A 102 13.52 3.72 -0.43
C ILE A 102 14.44 4.06 0.74
N TYR A 103 13.95 4.70 1.80
CA TYR A 103 14.79 5.04 2.96
C TYR A 103 15.29 3.82 3.73
N ALA A 104 14.58 2.69 3.69
CA ALA A 104 15.03 1.45 4.29
C ALA A 104 16.15 0.74 3.50
N ASN A 105 16.31 1.05 2.21
CA ASN A 105 17.24 0.37 1.31
C ASN A 105 18.32 1.28 0.71
N ILE A 106 18.16 2.60 0.78
CA ILE A 106 19.09 3.54 0.15
C ILE A 106 20.41 3.58 0.92
N THR A 107 21.49 3.28 0.22
CA THR A 107 22.87 3.44 0.69
C THR A 107 23.57 4.55 -0.08
N GLU A 108 24.71 5.02 0.41
CA GLU A 108 25.52 6.01 -0.30
C GLU A 108 25.96 5.49 -1.69
N GLU A 109 26.30 4.20 -1.78
CA GLU A 109 26.62 3.54 -3.06
C GLU A 109 25.41 3.56 -4.03
N SER A 110 24.22 3.23 -3.53
CA SER A 110 22.97 3.23 -4.29
C SER A 110 22.62 4.64 -4.79
N PHE A 111 22.86 5.64 -3.93
CA PHE A 111 22.70 7.05 -4.25
C PHE A 111 23.64 7.48 -5.38
N GLN A 112 24.94 7.18 -5.28
CA GLN A 112 25.93 7.50 -6.31
C GLN A 112 25.60 6.84 -7.66
N LYS A 113 25.14 5.58 -7.63
CA LYS A 113 24.72 4.84 -8.83
C LYS A 113 23.35 5.25 -9.37
N LYS A 114 22.61 6.12 -8.65
CA LYS A 114 21.21 6.49 -8.92
C LYS A 114 20.31 5.26 -9.14
N LYS A 115 20.56 4.18 -8.39
CA LYS A 115 19.82 2.93 -8.45
C LYS A 115 19.69 2.37 -7.05
N VAL A 116 18.51 1.88 -6.70
CA VAL A 116 18.25 1.25 -5.41
C VAL A 116 17.58 -0.08 -5.63
N THR A 117 18.04 -1.07 -4.88
CA THR A 117 17.47 -2.41 -4.88
C THR A 117 16.64 -2.56 -3.61
N ILE A 118 15.35 -2.84 -3.76
CA ILE A 118 14.48 -3.06 -2.61
C ILE A 118 14.70 -4.49 -2.11
N THR A 119 15.34 -4.61 -0.96
CA THR A 119 15.52 -5.87 -0.23
C THR A 119 14.63 -5.93 1.00
N LYS A 120 14.38 -4.78 1.64
CA LYS A 120 13.45 -4.62 2.77
C LYS A 120 12.20 -3.85 2.32
N ILE A 121 11.03 -4.47 2.44
CA ILE A 121 9.76 -3.77 2.25
C ILE A 121 9.29 -3.27 3.62
N GLU A 122 9.12 -1.97 3.77
CA GLU A 122 8.59 -1.38 5.00
C GLU A 122 7.07 -1.42 5.00
N ASN A 123 6.45 -1.08 3.87
CA ASN A 123 5.00 -1.10 3.71
C ASN A 123 4.51 -2.46 3.20
N ILE A 124 4.25 -3.36 4.14
CA ILE A 124 3.80 -4.73 3.85
C ILE A 124 2.27 -4.88 3.95
N PHE A 125 1.58 -3.87 4.46
CA PHE A 125 0.13 -3.83 4.56
C PHE A 125 -0.46 -2.69 3.73
N MET A 126 -1.61 -2.95 3.12
CA MET A 126 -2.44 -1.94 2.49
C MET A 126 -3.80 -1.87 3.17
N HIS A 127 -4.43 -0.69 3.09
CA HIS A 127 -5.84 -0.58 3.43
C HIS A 127 -6.68 -1.46 2.50
N PRO A 128 -7.60 -2.26 3.05
CA PRO A 128 -8.59 -2.99 2.26
C PRO A 128 -9.43 -2.03 1.42
N ASP A 129 -9.96 -2.52 0.31
CA ASP A 129 -10.88 -1.74 -0.50
C ASP A 129 -12.16 -1.38 0.29
N LYS A 130 -12.91 -0.40 -0.23
CA LYS A 130 -14.09 0.15 0.46
C LYS A 130 -15.16 -0.89 0.74
N ASP A 131 -15.34 -1.85 -0.15
CA ASP A 131 -16.38 -2.87 -0.01
C ASP A 131 -15.96 -3.90 1.05
N SER A 132 -14.70 -4.36 1.00
CA SER A 132 -14.12 -5.23 2.01
C SER A 132 -14.14 -4.59 3.41
N ALA A 133 -13.77 -3.31 3.53
CA ALA A 133 -13.83 -2.58 4.79
C ALA A 133 -15.27 -2.47 5.34
N LYS A 134 -16.25 -2.25 4.45
CA LYS A 134 -17.67 -2.17 4.80
C LYS A 134 -18.22 -3.51 5.28
N GLU A 135 -17.92 -4.61 4.60
CA GLU A 135 -18.33 -5.95 5.03
C GLU A 135 -17.67 -6.35 6.35
N MET A 136 -16.38 -6.01 6.54
CA MET A 136 -15.70 -6.27 7.82
C MET A 136 -16.33 -5.49 8.97
N THR A 137 -16.68 -4.23 8.74
CA THR A 137 -17.41 -3.40 9.72
C THR A 137 -18.73 -4.05 10.14
N LYS A 138 -19.50 -4.61 9.19
CA LYS A 138 -20.74 -5.34 9.51
C LYS A 138 -20.46 -6.60 10.34
N CYS A 139 -19.39 -7.33 10.00
CA CYS A 139 -18.97 -8.53 10.73
C CYS A 139 -18.63 -8.19 12.19
N PHE A 140 -17.83 -7.15 12.40
CA PHE A 140 -17.45 -6.67 13.74
C PHE A 140 -18.66 -6.19 14.55
N LYS A 141 -19.58 -5.42 13.96
CA LYS A 141 -20.81 -5.02 14.66
C LYS A 141 -21.65 -6.22 15.10
N LYS A 142 -21.76 -7.24 14.26
CA LYS A 142 -22.50 -8.46 14.61
C LYS A 142 -21.80 -9.29 15.67
N PHE A 143 -20.48 -9.38 15.60
CA PHE A 143 -19.67 -10.02 16.64
C PHE A 143 -19.87 -9.31 17.99
N ILE A 144 -19.83 -7.96 18.00
CA ILE A 144 -20.05 -7.17 19.21
C ILE A 144 -21.43 -7.44 19.82
N ALA A 145 -22.47 -7.51 18.99
CA ALA A 145 -23.83 -7.80 19.44
C ALA A 145 -23.99 -9.20 20.06
N GLN A 146 -23.12 -10.16 19.72
CA GLN A 146 -23.18 -11.54 20.22
C GLN A 146 -22.24 -11.76 21.41
N ASN A 147 -21.08 -11.12 21.42
CA ASN A 147 -19.93 -11.50 22.24
C ASN A 147 -19.37 -10.35 23.11
N GLY A 148 -20.01 -9.19 23.08
CA GLY A 148 -19.59 -7.99 23.80
C GLY A 148 -18.60 -7.13 23.01
N THR A 149 -18.14 -6.03 23.60
CA THR A 149 -17.22 -5.08 22.96
C THR A 149 -15.81 -5.66 22.82
N PHE A 150 -15.09 -5.27 21.77
CA PHE A 150 -13.64 -5.46 21.69
C PHE A 150 -12.94 -4.62 22.76
N LYS A 151 -11.83 -5.13 23.31
CA LYS A 151 -11.02 -4.40 24.28
C LYS A 151 -10.28 -3.23 23.63
N ASP A 152 -9.69 -3.47 22.47
CA ASP A 152 -9.05 -2.44 21.62
C ASP A 152 -9.75 -2.36 20.26
N ILE A 153 -9.49 -1.28 19.52
CA ILE A 153 -10.03 -1.12 18.17
C ILE A 153 -9.40 -2.19 17.26
N PRO A 154 -10.20 -3.07 16.63
CA PRO A 154 -9.67 -4.08 15.74
C PRO A 154 -9.07 -3.44 14.49
N ILE A 155 -7.95 -4.00 14.03
CA ILE A 155 -7.18 -3.50 12.90
C ILE A 155 -7.39 -4.44 11.71
N PHE A 156 -7.70 -3.91 10.54
CA PHE A 156 -7.95 -4.69 9.34
C PHE A 156 -7.03 -4.25 8.21
N ALA A 157 -6.28 -5.18 7.62
CA ALA A 157 -5.32 -4.89 6.58
C ALA A 157 -5.29 -5.98 5.51
N LEU A 158 -4.82 -5.64 4.31
CA LEU A 158 -4.41 -6.60 3.30
C LEU A 158 -2.89 -6.74 3.36
N TYR A 159 -2.37 -7.92 3.68
CA TYR A 159 -0.94 -8.21 3.64
C TYR A 159 -0.52 -8.50 2.20
N THR A 160 0.50 -7.79 1.72
CA THR A 160 0.90 -7.78 0.30
C THR A 160 2.30 -8.31 0.05
N ASP A 161 3.08 -8.59 1.09
CA ASP A 161 4.42 -9.18 0.97
C ASP A 161 4.35 -10.72 0.80
N THR A 162 3.48 -11.17 -0.10
CA THR A 162 3.28 -12.58 -0.47
C THR A 162 2.88 -12.70 -1.93
N GLU A 163 3.07 -13.88 -2.52
CA GLU A 163 2.60 -14.17 -3.88
C GLU A 163 1.08 -14.01 -4.03
N THR A 164 0.34 -14.34 -2.97
CA THR A 164 -1.12 -14.18 -2.90
C THR A 164 -1.46 -13.32 -1.68
N PRO A 165 -1.83 -12.04 -1.90
CA PRO A 165 -2.24 -11.17 -0.81
C PRO A 165 -3.44 -11.74 -0.06
N TYR A 166 -3.44 -11.58 1.26
CA TYR A 166 -4.53 -12.06 2.11
C TYR A 166 -4.83 -11.09 3.23
N PHE A 167 -6.01 -11.23 3.82
CA PHE A 167 -6.48 -10.31 4.84
C PHE A 167 -5.92 -10.66 6.22
N VAL A 168 -5.52 -9.65 6.97
CA VAL A 168 -5.02 -9.77 8.33
C VAL A 168 -5.89 -8.93 9.26
N ILE A 169 -6.26 -9.53 10.40
CA ILE A 169 -7.06 -8.89 11.44
C ILE A 169 -6.25 -8.88 12.74
N GLY A 170 -5.88 -7.69 13.20
CA GLY A 170 -5.25 -7.47 14.48
C GLY A 170 -6.30 -7.33 15.58
N LEU A 171 -6.20 -8.16 16.62
CA LEU A 171 -7.06 -8.14 17.81
C LEU A 171 -6.20 -8.11 19.07
N ASN A 172 -6.76 -7.62 20.18
CA ASN A 172 -6.14 -7.77 21.50
C ASN A 172 -6.10 -9.26 21.90
N THR A 173 -5.07 -9.67 22.64
CA THR A 173 -4.92 -11.02 23.23
C THR A 173 -6.21 -11.58 23.84
N ILE A 174 -6.99 -10.74 24.54
CA ILE A 174 -8.25 -11.17 25.17
C ILE A 174 -9.33 -11.52 24.13
N ASP A 175 -9.38 -10.77 23.03
CA ASP A 175 -10.34 -10.96 21.95
C ASP A 175 -9.93 -12.11 21.01
N ILE A 176 -8.64 -12.44 20.94
CA ILE A 176 -8.12 -13.63 20.26
C ILE A 176 -8.68 -14.92 20.86
N GLY A 177 -8.97 -14.96 22.15
CA GLY A 177 -9.66 -16.10 22.77
C GLY A 177 -11.00 -16.43 22.09
N LYS A 178 -11.60 -15.46 21.40
CA LYS A 178 -12.86 -15.58 20.63
C LYS A 178 -12.64 -15.60 19.11
N ALA A 179 -11.39 -15.76 18.65
CA ALA A 179 -11.00 -15.70 17.23
C ALA A 179 -11.77 -16.70 16.35
N GLU A 180 -12.06 -17.89 16.85
CA GLU A 180 -12.77 -18.93 16.10
C GLU A 180 -14.23 -18.55 15.79
N GLU A 181 -14.91 -17.87 16.71
CA GLU A 181 -16.27 -17.38 16.46
C GLU A 181 -16.27 -16.24 15.44
N LEU A 182 -15.30 -15.35 15.55
CA LEU A 182 -15.12 -14.27 14.59
C LEU A 182 -14.77 -14.82 13.19
N ARG A 183 -13.88 -15.82 13.09
CA ARG A 183 -13.58 -16.51 11.82
C ARG A 183 -14.83 -17.08 11.17
N LYS A 184 -15.68 -17.79 11.94
CA LYS A 184 -16.95 -18.33 11.42
C LYS A 184 -17.87 -17.24 10.88
N LEU A 185 -17.94 -16.09 11.55
CA LEU A 185 -18.70 -14.94 11.06
C LEU A 185 -18.09 -14.37 9.79
N ILE A 186 -16.76 -14.17 9.73
CA ILE A 186 -16.07 -13.63 8.55
C ILE A 186 -16.39 -14.46 7.31
N TYR A 187 -16.22 -15.78 7.38
CA TYR A 187 -16.50 -16.67 6.23
C TYR A 187 -17.98 -16.76 5.84
N LYS A 188 -18.90 -16.17 6.62
CA LYS A 188 -20.31 -16.00 6.24
C LYS A 188 -20.54 -14.71 5.44
N TYR A 189 -19.76 -13.67 5.69
CA TYR A 189 -19.87 -12.36 5.01
C TYR A 189 -18.94 -12.25 3.80
N PHE A 190 -17.82 -12.96 3.83
CA PHE A 190 -16.82 -12.96 2.77
C PHE A 190 -16.85 -14.27 1.99
N TYR A 191 -16.48 -14.21 0.70
CA TYR A 191 -16.33 -15.39 -0.14
C TYR A 191 -15.35 -16.39 0.49
N LYS A 192 -15.65 -17.70 0.39
CA LYS A 192 -14.85 -18.79 0.99
C LYS A 192 -13.37 -18.82 0.54
N GLU A 193 -13.05 -18.19 -0.58
CA GLU A 193 -11.71 -18.17 -1.17
C GLU A 193 -10.80 -17.11 -0.55
N ASN A 194 -11.35 -16.18 0.25
CA ASN A 194 -10.55 -15.16 0.92
C ASN A 194 -9.88 -15.75 2.16
N ARG A 195 -8.54 -15.76 2.18
CA ARG A 195 -7.75 -16.13 3.36
C ARG A 195 -7.76 -14.99 4.39
N PHE A 196 -7.98 -15.34 5.65
CA PHE A 196 -7.94 -14.42 6.80
C PHE A 196 -7.05 -14.97 7.91
N ASP A 197 -6.08 -14.18 8.35
CA ASP A 197 -5.25 -14.47 9.52
C ASP A 197 -5.60 -13.50 10.66
N LEU A 198 -5.75 -14.03 11.87
CA LEU A 198 -6.02 -13.27 13.08
C LEU A 198 -4.75 -13.27 13.93
N ILE A 199 -4.30 -12.11 14.35
CA ILE A 199 -2.98 -11.90 14.96
C ILE A 199 -3.11 -11.04 16.22
N ASP A 200 -2.26 -11.32 17.20
CA ASP A 200 -2.20 -10.55 18.43
C ASP A 200 -1.46 -9.24 18.19
N ILE A 201 -2.18 -8.15 18.38
CA ILE A 201 -1.56 -6.82 18.31
C ILE A 201 -0.60 -6.61 19.49
N ASN A 202 -0.74 -7.34 20.61
CA ASN A 202 0.15 -7.18 21.76
C ASN A 202 1.48 -7.90 21.61
N ASP A 203 1.65 -8.76 20.60
CA ASP A 203 2.94 -9.37 20.31
C ASP A 203 3.93 -8.28 19.87
N GLU A 204 5.10 -8.19 20.53
CA GLU A 204 6.17 -7.22 20.24
C GLU A 204 6.99 -7.59 18.97
N THR A 205 6.30 -8.06 17.93
CA THR A 205 6.93 -8.41 16.65
C THR A 205 6.91 -7.23 15.68
N GLU A 206 7.92 -7.14 14.81
CA GLU A 206 7.95 -6.15 13.71
C GLU A 206 6.67 -6.21 12.85
N PHE A 207 6.10 -7.41 12.70
CA PHE A 207 4.85 -7.63 11.95
C PHE A 207 3.65 -6.95 12.62
N SER A 208 3.47 -7.13 13.94
CA SER A 208 2.39 -6.51 14.71
C SER A 208 2.53 -4.99 14.80
N GLU A 209 3.76 -4.47 14.93
CA GLU A 209 4.02 -3.03 14.89
C GLU A 209 3.67 -2.43 13.52
N LYS A 210 4.08 -3.08 12.43
CA LYS A 210 3.71 -2.67 11.07
C LYS A 210 2.21 -2.70 10.86
N LEU A 211 1.52 -3.74 11.34
CA LEU A 211 0.06 -3.83 11.26
C LEU A 211 -0.62 -2.67 12.01
N LYS A 212 -0.15 -2.33 13.22
CA LYS A 212 -0.68 -1.18 13.99
C LYS A 212 -0.55 0.14 13.25
N LYS A 213 0.60 0.35 12.60
CA LYS A 213 0.92 1.59 11.89
C LYS A 213 0.20 1.71 10.54
N GLN A 214 0.06 0.61 9.80
CA GLN A 214 -0.37 0.60 8.40
C GLN A 214 -1.80 0.11 8.18
N GLY A 215 -2.39 -0.60 9.16
CA GLY A 215 -3.72 -1.19 9.04
C GLY A 215 -4.86 -0.19 9.26
N LEU A 216 -6.03 -0.53 8.72
CA LEU A 216 -7.25 0.26 8.91
C LEU A 216 -7.86 -0.04 10.29
N HIS A 217 -7.91 0.98 11.15
CA HIS A 217 -8.57 0.90 12.46
C HIS A 217 -10.09 0.99 12.28
N ILE A 218 -10.82 -0.09 12.55
CA ILE A 218 -12.28 -0.13 12.35
C ILE A 218 -12.99 0.16 13.68
N ASN A 219 -13.43 1.41 13.85
CA ASN A 219 -14.26 1.77 14.99
C ASN A 219 -15.70 1.28 14.82
N CYS A 220 -16.07 0.29 15.64
CA CYS A 220 -17.41 -0.31 15.66
C CYS A 220 -18.17 -0.05 16.98
N GLN A 221 -17.67 0.81 17.87
CA GLN A 221 -18.23 1.01 19.22
C GLN A 221 -19.38 2.05 19.28
N HIS A 222 -20.17 2.18 18.21
CA HIS A 222 -21.37 3.03 18.17
C HIS A 222 -22.58 2.27 17.63
#